data_AF-A0A3M1IXS3-F1
#
_entry.id   AF-A0A3M1IXS3-F1
#
_cell.length_a   1.000
_cell.length_b   1.000
_cell.length_c   1.000
_cell.angle_alpha   90.00
_cell.angle_beta   90.00
_cell.angle_gamma   90.00
#
_symmetry.space_group_name_H-M   'P 1'
#
loop_
_entity.id
_entity.type
_entity.pdbx_description
1 polymer ?
#
loop_
_entity_poly.entity_id
_entity_poly.type
_entity_poly.pdbx_seq_one_letter_code
_entity_poly.pdbx_strand_id
1 'polypeptide(L)'
;MKNLKWIVLFMGTVLIFAMPLTIRADEDKDEHEMLGVIGSRPAGISGEWQIGNMTFTAGKKTKIKQENGPLQVGACAKVKYRTGDSGNNATTIKSEEPEKCGQSQNHGHNDKTKDRDHEEEDHGSDGSGDSGNGGGGNSGGGSVPVSQDEYIVIGWNDLGMHCMDPSFEDFSVLPPFNTLWAQVIKRGPEPKIVTSGVTVEYSIVDNTESASKTNFWDYAQQLFNLPQPLPPNVGLRGFGLSGEMEVAGDHFAAEGIPLTEYTDSAPTTPNPYQVAELVVKDTAGNVLATTRTVAPVSTEMHCEHCHNDGGKAAPGISTGVVKQNILTLHDQEEGTTLMDQRPVLCAGCHSSNALGTPGSAGIPSLSAAMHGKHQHETNDCYQCHPGPQTKCLRGTMAAEGMQCQDCHGNISDVANPARNPWLDEPQCGDCHGDAHAEDPGKLYRFSTGHGGVYCQACHGSQHAVYPTNQPNDNIQSMMLQGKAGTIKECEVCHTGGAPSGKGPHGERANSAGTEASFDISDAGITGDVNSDGQVDILDLVAIVSSFGSSDSASDVNRDGTVDILDVSLAAGNFNGLD
;
A
#
# COMPACT_ATOMS: atom_id res chain seq x y z
N MET A 1 14.40 -4.42 65.27
CA MET A 1 15.24 -4.10 66.46
C MET A 1 16.29 -5.20 66.64
N LYS A 2 17.57 -4.80 66.74
CA LYS A 2 18.76 -5.56 67.19
C LYS A 2 19.47 -6.52 66.20
N ASN A 3 20.47 -5.94 65.52
CA ASN A 3 21.87 -6.37 65.35
C ASN A 3 22.27 -7.80 65.76
N LEU A 4 23.01 -8.52 64.89
CA LEU A 4 24.32 -9.10 65.26
C LEU A 4 25.18 -9.63 64.08
N LYS A 5 26.34 -8.98 63.88
CA LYS A 5 27.71 -9.49 63.65
C LYS A 5 27.97 -10.56 62.57
N TRP A 6 28.98 -10.34 61.73
CA TRP A 6 30.38 -10.79 62.01
C TRP A 6 31.36 -10.10 61.05
N ILE A 7 32.36 -9.44 61.63
CA ILE A 7 33.59 -8.98 60.98
C ILE A 7 34.66 -10.01 61.36
N VAL A 8 35.37 -10.56 60.36
CA VAL A 8 36.69 -11.17 60.54
C VAL A 8 37.64 -10.47 59.57
N LEU A 9 38.60 -9.79 60.16
CA LEU A 9 39.75 -9.16 59.53
C LEU A 9 40.86 -10.21 59.42
N PHE A 10 41.48 -10.36 58.24
CA PHE A 10 42.80 -10.98 58.15
C PHE A 10 43.72 -10.14 57.26
N MET A 11 44.82 -9.71 57.88
CA MET A 11 45.99 -9.05 57.28
C MET A 11 46.66 -9.99 56.27
N GLY A 12 47.27 -9.42 55.23
CA GLY A 12 48.31 -10.16 54.50
C GLY A 12 48.74 -9.57 53.17
N THR A 13 49.82 -8.78 53.22
CA THR A 13 50.88 -8.67 52.19
C THR A 13 50.52 -8.13 50.80
N VAL A 14 50.93 -6.87 50.60
CA VAL A 14 51.18 -6.25 49.29
C VAL A 14 52.38 -6.95 48.63
N LEU A 15 52.13 -7.67 47.55
CA LEU A 15 53.15 -8.19 46.63
C LEU A 15 52.90 -7.54 45.28
N ILE A 16 53.83 -6.66 44.90
CA ILE A 16 53.85 -5.93 43.64
C ILE A 16 54.13 -6.94 42.52
N PHE A 17 53.09 -7.36 41.82
CA PHE A 17 53.21 -8.02 40.52
C PHE A 17 53.07 -6.95 39.44
N ALA A 18 54.17 -6.68 38.73
CA ALA A 18 54.14 -5.98 37.45
C ALA A 18 53.40 -6.87 36.44
N MET A 19 52.09 -6.64 36.29
CA MET A 19 51.35 -7.19 35.17
C MET A 19 51.73 -6.40 33.90
N PRO A 20 52.01 -7.06 32.77
CA PRO A 20 51.98 -6.36 31.50
C PRO A 20 50.58 -5.78 31.36
N LEU A 21 50.51 -4.48 31.09
CA LEU A 21 49.29 -3.81 30.67
C LEU A 21 48.92 -4.39 29.28
N THR A 22 48.36 -5.60 29.23
CA THR A 22 47.44 -5.92 28.16
C THR A 22 46.22 -5.09 28.48
N ILE A 23 46.09 -3.98 27.77
CA ILE A 23 44.81 -3.31 27.56
C ILE A 23 43.88 -4.43 27.07
N ARG A 24 43.10 -5.03 27.97
CA ARG A 24 41.85 -5.65 27.56
C ARG A 24 41.02 -4.44 27.19
N ALA A 25 41.00 -4.14 25.90
CA ALA A 25 39.96 -3.30 25.34
C ALA A 25 38.66 -3.85 25.91
N ASP A 26 37.93 -2.97 26.58
CA ASP A 26 36.57 -3.21 27.02
C ASP A 26 35.80 -3.74 25.79
N GLU A 27 35.54 -5.05 25.76
CA GLU A 27 35.15 -5.81 24.55
C GLU A 27 33.70 -5.55 24.10
N ASP A 28 33.11 -4.43 24.56
CA ASP A 28 31.71 -4.03 24.36
C ASP A 28 31.55 -2.60 23.81
N LYS A 29 32.63 -1.92 23.41
CA LYS A 29 32.56 -0.49 23.02
C LYS A 29 32.21 -0.19 21.55
N ASP A 30 32.22 -1.17 20.66
CA ASP A 30 31.99 -0.95 19.21
C ASP A 30 30.93 -1.90 18.60
N GLU A 31 29.94 -2.34 19.40
CA GLU A 31 28.79 -3.10 18.88
C GLU A 31 27.58 -2.17 18.72
N HIS A 32 27.16 -1.98 17.47
CA HIS A 32 25.99 -1.21 17.09
C HIS A 32 24.76 -2.11 17.01
N GLU A 33 23.58 -1.53 17.20
CA GLU A 33 22.32 -2.22 16.96
C GLU A 33 21.37 -1.38 16.14
N MET A 34 20.61 -2.02 15.25
CA MET A 34 19.55 -1.36 14.50
C MET A 34 18.41 -2.32 14.20
N LEU A 35 17.25 -1.74 13.90
CA LEU A 35 16.08 -2.44 13.41
C LEU A 35 15.89 -2.12 11.93
N GLY A 36 15.43 -3.12 11.18
CA GLY A 36 15.08 -2.93 9.78
C GLY A 36 14.35 -4.13 9.22
N VAL A 37 13.65 -3.89 8.12
CA VAL A 37 13.01 -4.96 7.36
C VAL A 37 14.08 -5.72 6.58
N ILE A 38 14.05 -7.04 6.61
CA ILE A 38 14.98 -7.87 5.82
C ILE A 38 14.64 -7.71 4.34
N GLY A 39 15.51 -7.06 3.56
CA GLY A 39 15.38 -6.91 2.11
C GLY A 39 15.92 -8.12 1.34
N SER A 40 16.95 -8.79 1.87
CA SER A 40 17.50 -10.03 1.31
C SER A 40 18.26 -10.82 2.39
N ARG A 41 18.35 -12.15 2.21
CA ARG A 41 19.09 -13.03 3.13
C ARG A 41 19.75 -14.20 2.37
N PRO A 42 20.80 -14.82 2.92
CA PRO A 42 21.39 -15.99 2.30
C PRO A 42 20.49 -17.22 2.51
N ALA A 43 20.65 -18.23 1.65
CA ALA A 43 19.93 -19.50 1.76
C ALA A 43 20.18 -20.23 3.10
N GLY A 44 21.30 -19.94 3.76
CA GLY A 44 21.64 -20.40 5.11
C GLY A 44 21.63 -19.28 6.16
N ILE A 45 22.46 -19.43 7.19
CA ILE A 45 22.69 -18.38 8.21
C ILE A 45 23.88 -17.51 7.81
N SER A 46 24.94 -18.13 7.28
CA SER A 46 26.16 -17.43 6.89
C SER A 46 26.05 -16.88 5.47
N GLY A 47 26.47 -15.64 5.29
CA GLY A 47 26.36 -14.89 4.05
C GLY A 47 25.88 -13.46 4.30
N GLU A 48 25.58 -12.75 3.23
CA GLU A 48 25.13 -11.36 3.28
C GLU A 48 23.63 -11.26 3.57
N TRP A 49 23.28 -10.37 4.49
CA TRP A 49 21.93 -10.01 4.89
C TRP A 49 21.72 -8.53 4.62
N GLN A 50 20.65 -8.16 3.93
CA GLN A 50 20.23 -6.77 3.79
C GLN A 50 19.09 -6.52 4.77
N ILE A 51 19.32 -5.63 5.74
CA ILE A 51 18.36 -5.31 6.80
C ILE A 51 18.20 -3.79 6.85
N GLY A 52 17.01 -3.29 6.52
CA GLY A 52 16.81 -1.91 6.13
C GLY A 52 17.63 -1.57 4.87
N ASN A 53 18.27 -0.42 4.88
CA ASN A 53 19.12 0.04 3.77
C ASN A 53 20.60 -0.37 3.92
N MET A 54 20.92 -1.24 4.88
CA MET A 54 22.30 -1.63 5.19
C MET A 54 22.54 -3.12 4.93
N THR A 55 23.74 -3.45 4.45
CA THR A 55 24.21 -4.82 4.25
C THR A 55 25.08 -5.26 5.42
N PHE A 56 24.82 -6.48 5.91
CA PHE A 56 25.51 -7.13 7.02
C PHE A 56 26.04 -8.50 6.62
N THR A 57 27.29 -8.78 6.98
CA THR A 57 27.90 -10.10 6.78
C THR A 57 27.68 -10.95 8.04
N ALA A 58 26.88 -12.01 7.93
CA ALA A 58 26.70 -12.99 8.99
C ALA A 58 27.67 -14.16 8.82
N GLY A 59 28.38 -14.52 9.89
CA GLY A 59 29.31 -15.65 9.93
C GLY A 59 28.80 -16.83 10.77
N LYS A 60 29.59 -17.89 10.88
CA LYS A 60 29.24 -19.09 11.69
C LYS A 60 29.09 -18.79 13.20
N LYS A 61 29.57 -17.63 13.65
CA LYS A 61 29.49 -17.17 15.05
C LYS A 61 28.30 -16.22 15.29
N THR A 62 27.60 -15.79 14.25
CA THR A 62 26.43 -14.90 14.35
C THR A 62 25.28 -15.65 15.01
N LYS A 63 24.71 -15.08 16.08
CA LYS A 63 23.60 -15.68 16.80
C LYS A 63 22.28 -15.35 16.12
N ILE A 64 21.49 -16.36 15.78
CA ILE A 64 20.17 -16.20 15.18
C ILE A 64 19.09 -16.49 16.21
N LYS A 65 18.14 -15.57 16.39
CA LYS A 65 17.01 -15.73 17.31
C LYS A 65 15.69 -15.46 16.58
N GLN A 66 14.77 -16.43 16.58
CA GLN A 66 13.50 -16.36 15.84
C GLN A 66 12.29 -16.44 16.79
N GLU A 67 12.38 -15.74 17.91
CA GLU A 67 11.37 -15.76 18.98
C GLU A 67 10.04 -15.11 18.56
N ASN A 68 10.06 -14.20 17.57
CA ASN A 68 8.91 -13.43 17.07
C ASN A 68 8.58 -13.78 15.61
N GLY A 69 8.86 -15.02 15.19
CA GLY A 69 8.62 -15.50 13.82
C GLY A 69 9.88 -15.69 12.98
N PRO A 70 9.74 -16.23 11.76
CA PRO A 70 10.87 -16.52 10.89
C PRO A 70 11.53 -15.22 10.38
N LEU A 71 12.86 -15.20 10.37
CA LEU A 71 13.69 -14.14 9.77
C LEU A 71 13.70 -14.28 8.24
N GLN A 72 12.58 -14.03 7.58
CA GLN A 72 12.44 -14.08 6.12
C GLN A 72 12.46 -12.67 5.50
N VAL A 73 12.60 -12.59 4.17
CA VAL A 73 12.50 -11.30 3.46
C VAL A 73 11.13 -10.68 3.76
N GLY A 74 11.11 -9.39 4.08
CA GLY A 74 9.94 -8.66 4.57
C GLY A 74 9.72 -8.72 6.09
N ALA A 75 10.44 -9.57 6.84
CA ALA A 75 10.31 -9.62 8.30
C ALA A 75 11.12 -8.51 8.98
N CYS A 76 10.58 -7.99 10.08
CA CYS A 76 11.30 -7.05 10.94
C CYS A 76 12.40 -7.78 11.73
N ALA A 77 13.62 -7.27 11.67
CA ALA A 77 14.76 -7.84 12.36
C ALA A 77 15.58 -6.78 13.07
N LYS A 78 16.00 -7.10 14.30
CA LYS A 78 17.05 -6.37 15.01
C LYS A 78 18.40 -7.04 14.73
N VAL A 79 19.33 -6.28 14.19
CA VAL A 79 20.72 -6.71 13.96
C VAL A 79 21.66 -6.01 14.92
N LYS A 80 22.47 -6.79 15.62
CA LYS A 80 23.67 -6.30 16.32
C LYS A 80 24.88 -6.58 15.46
N TYR A 81 25.76 -5.61 15.28
CA TYR A 81 26.89 -5.72 14.37
C TYR A 81 28.08 -4.89 14.82
N ARG A 82 29.25 -5.24 14.28
CA ARG A 82 30.50 -4.49 14.45
C ARG A 82 31.01 -4.04 13.10
N THR A 83 31.39 -2.78 12.99
CA THR A 83 31.94 -2.23 11.76
C THR A 83 33.44 -2.54 11.69
N GLY A 84 33.91 -3.09 10.58
CA GLY A 84 35.34 -3.33 10.35
C GLY A 84 35.72 -3.14 8.88
N ASP A 85 36.98 -3.36 8.54
CA ASP A 85 37.54 -3.12 7.20
C ASP A 85 36.84 -3.91 6.05
N SER A 86 36.05 -4.92 6.39
CA SER A 86 35.28 -5.77 5.46
C SER A 86 33.76 -5.49 5.48
N GLY A 87 33.34 -4.37 6.08
CA GLY A 87 31.93 -3.98 6.20
C GLY A 87 31.30 -4.29 7.56
N ASN A 88 29.96 -4.25 7.62
CA ASN A 88 29.21 -4.45 8.85
C ASN A 88 29.10 -5.95 9.17
N ASN A 89 29.77 -6.43 10.19
CA ASN A 89 29.78 -7.85 10.57
C ASN A 89 28.73 -8.13 11.65
N ALA A 90 27.67 -8.87 11.31
CA ALA A 90 26.59 -9.19 12.23
C ALA A 90 27.05 -10.15 13.34
N THR A 91 26.82 -9.77 14.59
CA THR A 91 27.06 -10.62 15.76
C THR A 91 25.77 -11.32 16.21
N THR A 92 24.61 -10.67 16.06
CA THR A 92 23.29 -11.24 16.33
C THR A 92 22.25 -10.73 15.33
N ILE A 93 21.37 -11.60 14.83
CA ILE A 93 20.17 -11.21 14.08
C ILE A 93 18.97 -11.85 14.77
N LYS A 94 18.02 -11.00 15.22
CA LYS A 94 16.84 -11.42 15.97
C LYS A 94 15.55 -10.96 15.29
N SER A 95 14.57 -11.85 15.17
CA SER A 95 13.22 -11.52 14.69
C SER A 95 12.51 -10.59 15.68
N GLU A 96 11.87 -9.55 15.18
CA GLU A 96 11.06 -8.63 15.97
C GLU A 96 9.67 -8.49 15.35
N GLU A 97 8.72 -8.00 16.13
CA GLU A 97 7.35 -7.78 15.68
C GLU A 97 7.34 -6.75 14.52
N PRO A 98 6.52 -6.92 13.47
CA PRO A 98 6.52 -6.07 12.28
C PRO A 98 6.43 -4.56 12.58
N GLU A 99 5.66 -4.20 13.60
CA GLU A 99 5.43 -2.83 14.05
C GLU A 99 6.71 -2.13 14.52
N LYS A 100 7.71 -2.86 15.03
CA LYS A 100 8.96 -2.26 15.52
C LYS A 100 9.89 -1.75 14.41
N CYS A 101 9.67 -2.20 13.18
CA CYS A 101 10.34 -1.66 12.00
C CYS A 101 9.47 -0.61 11.28
N GLY A 102 8.20 -0.44 11.68
CA GLY A 102 7.27 0.58 11.18
C GLY A 102 7.08 1.78 12.12
N GLN A 103 7.62 1.73 13.33
CA GLN A 103 7.75 2.87 14.24
C GLN A 103 9.18 3.40 14.18
N SER A 104 9.37 4.71 14.02
CA SER A 104 10.67 5.30 14.36
C SER A 104 10.97 4.93 15.82
N GLN A 105 12.20 4.49 16.06
CA GLN A 105 12.70 4.08 17.37
C GLN A 105 12.76 5.27 18.32
N ASN A 106 11.61 5.72 18.85
CA ASN A 106 11.55 6.67 19.95
C ASN A 106 11.61 5.89 21.28
N HIS A 107 12.82 5.50 21.67
CA HIS A 107 13.05 4.97 23.02
C HIS A 107 13.22 6.13 24.01
N GLY A 108 12.13 6.48 24.69
CA GLY A 108 12.13 7.45 25.78
C GLY A 108 10.97 7.22 26.76
N HIS A 109 11.31 6.61 27.89
CA HIS A 109 10.45 6.26 29.02
C HIS A 109 9.61 7.44 29.54
N ASN A 110 8.29 7.29 29.66
CA ASN A 110 7.42 8.24 30.36
C ASN A 110 7.59 8.09 31.88
N ASP A 111 8.14 9.11 32.55
CA ASP A 111 7.86 9.39 33.96
C ASP A 111 7.38 10.85 34.12
N LYS A 112 6.12 10.96 34.57
CA LYS A 112 5.43 12.03 35.31
C LYS A 112 6.01 13.46 35.31
N THR A 113 5.18 14.43 34.89
CA THR A 113 4.62 15.59 35.66
C THR A 113 3.83 16.48 34.67
N LYS A 114 2.53 16.73 34.81
CA LYS A 114 1.80 17.74 35.62
C LYS A 114 2.12 19.23 35.36
N ASP A 115 1.01 19.96 35.14
CA ASP A 115 0.77 21.42 35.23
C ASP A 115 1.16 22.23 33.98
N ARG A 116 0.50 23.31 33.53
CA ARG A 116 -0.81 23.99 33.71
C ARG A 116 -0.80 25.16 32.69
N ASP A 117 -1.97 25.51 32.16
CA ASP A 117 -2.50 26.85 31.79
C ASP A 117 -1.54 28.00 31.36
N HIS A 118 -1.74 28.56 30.14
CA HIS A 118 -2.24 29.94 29.92
C HIS A 118 -2.04 30.48 28.47
N GLU A 119 -3.15 31.03 27.94
CA GLU A 119 -3.38 32.24 27.10
C GLU A 119 -2.17 33.22 26.97
N GLU A 120 -1.99 34.10 25.97
CA GLU A 120 -2.75 34.70 24.85
C GLU A 120 -1.76 35.65 24.08
N GLU A 121 -2.07 35.96 22.80
CA GLU A 121 -1.85 37.25 22.07
C GLU A 121 -0.42 37.82 21.83
N ASP A 122 -0.09 38.64 20.81
CA ASP A 122 -0.58 39.04 19.48
C ASP A 122 0.50 40.05 18.93
N HIS A 123 0.49 40.30 17.61
CA HIS A 123 0.90 41.51 16.89
C HIS A 123 2.37 41.78 16.48
N GLY A 124 2.53 42.13 15.18
CA GLY A 124 3.23 43.37 14.82
C GLY A 124 4.14 43.34 13.58
N SER A 125 3.69 43.98 12.52
CA SER A 125 4.22 44.11 11.15
C SER A 125 5.37 45.12 10.90
N ASP A 126 6.00 44.92 9.73
CA ASP A 126 6.48 45.90 8.72
C ASP A 126 7.86 46.60 8.78
N GLY A 127 8.54 46.61 7.63
CA GLY A 127 9.55 47.61 7.25
C GLY A 127 10.49 47.24 6.09
N SER A 128 10.32 47.87 4.92
CA SER A 128 11.05 47.66 3.64
C SER A 128 12.35 48.50 3.47
N GLY A 129 13.25 48.13 2.53
CA GLY A 129 14.37 48.98 2.07
C GLY A 129 15.32 48.42 0.97
N ASP A 130 15.00 48.70 -0.30
CA ASP A 130 15.78 49.08 -1.52
C ASP A 130 17.29 48.77 -1.80
N SER A 131 17.55 48.29 -3.05
CA SER A 131 18.63 48.61 -4.05
C SER A 131 20.03 47.95 -4.07
N GLY A 132 20.38 47.24 -5.19
CA GLY A 132 21.79 47.19 -5.70
C GLY A 132 22.29 46.12 -6.71
N ASN A 133 21.85 46.14 -7.98
CA ASN A 133 22.56 45.78 -9.25
C ASN A 133 23.85 44.89 -9.30
N GLY A 134 23.78 43.75 -10.02
CA GLY A 134 24.72 43.43 -11.13
C GLY A 134 25.43 42.05 -11.15
N GLY A 135 25.29 41.31 -12.26
CA GLY A 135 26.26 40.30 -12.73
C GLY A 135 25.71 38.89 -12.98
N GLY A 136 25.56 38.51 -14.26
CA GLY A 136 24.93 37.26 -14.68
C GLY A 136 25.77 35.99 -14.51
N GLY A 137 25.07 34.86 -14.39
CA GLY A 137 25.60 33.50 -14.42
C GLY A 137 24.45 32.49 -14.42
N ASN A 138 24.29 31.79 -15.53
CA ASN A 138 23.24 30.79 -15.82
C ASN A 138 23.47 29.47 -15.04
N SER A 139 22.47 28.95 -14.33
CA SER A 139 22.41 27.54 -13.85
C SER A 139 20.97 27.11 -13.52
N GLY A 140 20.55 25.97 -14.09
CA GLY A 140 19.17 25.46 -14.06
C GLY A 140 18.83 24.59 -12.84
N GLY A 141 17.55 24.64 -12.43
CA GLY A 141 16.99 23.89 -11.30
C GLY A 141 16.69 22.42 -11.60
N GLY A 142 16.93 21.57 -10.61
CA GLY A 142 16.69 20.11 -10.66
C GLY A 142 15.24 19.73 -10.36
N SER A 143 14.63 18.99 -11.28
CA SER A 143 13.34 18.31 -11.11
C SER A 143 13.52 16.92 -10.49
N VAL A 144 12.54 16.46 -9.70
CA VAL A 144 12.41 15.06 -9.22
C VAL A 144 12.52 14.09 -10.41
N PRO A 145 13.23 12.96 -10.31
CA PRO A 145 13.41 12.03 -11.43
C PRO A 145 12.08 11.33 -11.77
N VAL A 146 11.39 11.86 -12.78
CA VAL A 146 10.29 11.21 -13.48
C VAL A 146 10.86 10.24 -14.52
N SER A 147 10.24 9.06 -14.73
CA SER A 147 10.68 8.10 -15.76
C SER A 147 10.94 8.82 -17.09
N GLN A 148 12.04 8.46 -17.78
CA GLN A 148 12.46 9.07 -19.05
C GLN A 148 12.17 8.17 -20.27
N ASP A 149 11.43 7.07 -20.07
CA ASP A 149 11.08 6.13 -21.14
C ASP A 149 10.19 6.79 -22.20
N GLU A 150 10.25 6.35 -23.47
CA GLU A 150 9.37 6.88 -24.54
C GLU A 150 7.90 6.49 -24.31
N TYR A 151 7.68 5.37 -23.63
CA TYR A 151 6.36 4.85 -23.30
C TYR A 151 6.22 4.72 -21.79
N ILE A 152 5.00 4.85 -21.30
CA ILE A 152 4.62 4.44 -19.95
C ILE A 152 3.43 3.50 -20.05
N VAL A 153 3.24 2.71 -19.00
CA VAL A 153 2.02 1.94 -18.78
C VAL A 153 1.49 2.26 -17.39
N ILE A 154 0.19 2.48 -17.32
CA ILE A 154 -0.53 2.72 -16.07
C ILE A 154 -1.58 1.61 -15.98
N GLY A 155 -1.49 0.79 -14.93
CA GLY A 155 -2.39 -0.33 -14.68
C GLY A 155 -3.19 -0.18 -13.39
N TRP A 156 -4.37 -0.77 -13.34
CA TRP A 156 -5.24 -0.76 -12.17
C TRP A 156 -6.17 -1.97 -12.13
N ASN A 157 -6.68 -2.28 -10.93
CA ASN A 157 -7.84 -3.13 -10.77
C ASN A 157 -9.13 -2.30 -10.90
N ASP A 158 -10.18 -2.87 -11.49
CA ASP A 158 -11.41 -2.12 -11.86
C ASP A 158 -12.31 -1.71 -10.68
N LEU A 159 -12.15 -2.31 -9.48
CA LEU A 159 -13.06 -2.13 -8.33
C LEU A 159 -12.36 -1.85 -6.98
N GLY A 160 -11.07 -2.15 -6.86
CA GLY A 160 -10.24 -1.93 -5.67
C GLY A 160 -10.08 -3.13 -4.74
N MET A 161 -11.04 -4.06 -4.68
CA MET A 161 -10.91 -5.39 -4.05
C MET A 161 -12.00 -6.33 -4.54
N HIS A 162 -11.62 -7.55 -4.95
CA HIS A 162 -12.58 -8.62 -5.21
C HIS A 162 -12.81 -9.47 -3.97
N CYS A 163 -14.05 -9.95 -3.78
CA CYS A 163 -14.39 -10.88 -2.70
C CYS A 163 -14.59 -12.28 -3.29
N MET A 164 -14.11 -13.32 -2.63
CA MET A 164 -14.37 -14.70 -3.05
C MET A 164 -14.77 -15.60 -1.90
N ASP A 165 -15.46 -16.69 -2.19
CA ASP A 165 -15.76 -17.70 -1.17
C ASP A 165 -14.49 -18.48 -0.74
N PRO A 166 -14.34 -18.82 0.55
CA PRO A 166 -13.23 -19.67 1.01
C PRO A 166 -13.38 -21.15 0.59
N SER A 167 -14.60 -21.62 0.31
CA SER A 167 -14.91 -22.97 -0.18
C SER A 167 -16.14 -22.93 -1.09
N PHE A 168 -16.19 -23.81 -2.09
CA PHE A 168 -17.21 -23.86 -3.14
C PHE A 168 -18.10 -25.12 -3.08
N GLU A 169 -17.92 -25.98 -2.08
CA GLU A 169 -18.62 -27.27 -1.98
C GLU A 169 -20.10 -27.16 -1.58
N ASP A 170 -20.45 -26.14 -0.80
CA ASP A 170 -21.82 -25.95 -0.30
C ASP A 170 -22.58 -24.89 -1.12
N PHE A 171 -22.06 -23.67 -1.19
CA PHE A 171 -22.57 -22.63 -2.06
C PHE A 171 -21.48 -21.65 -2.48
N SER A 172 -21.76 -20.87 -3.52
CA SER A 172 -20.91 -19.75 -3.94
C SER A 172 -21.70 -18.45 -4.09
N VAL A 173 -21.14 -17.38 -3.53
CA VAL A 173 -21.50 -15.98 -3.75
C VAL A 173 -20.68 -15.41 -4.91
N LEU A 174 -19.35 -15.55 -4.86
CA LEU A 174 -18.43 -15.04 -5.87
C LEU A 174 -17.24 -16.00 -6.08
N PRO A 175 -16.84 -16.25 -7.35
CA PRO A 175 -15.69 -17.08 -7.67
C PRO A 175 -14.36 -16.36 -7.38
N PRO A 176 -13.22 -17.07 -7.40
CA PRO A 176 -11.92 -16.42 -7.55
C PRO A 176 -11.92 -15.59 -8.84
N PHE A 177 -11.59 -14.31 -8.73
CA PHE A 177 -11.68 -13.37 -9.84
C PHE A 177 -10.82 -12.14 -9.58
N ASN A 178 -10.29 -11.55 -10.64
CA ASN A 178 -9.74 -10.21 -10.66
C ASN A 178 -9.81 -9.67 -12.09
N THR A 179 -9.87 -8.35 -12.22
CA THR A 179 -9.82 -7.67 -13.51
C THR A 179 -8.67 -6.66 -13.46
N LEU A 180 -7.74 -6.76 -14.40
CA LEU A 180 -6.68 -5.77 -14.58
C LEU A 180 -6.90 -5.02 -15.87
N TRP A 181 -6.84 -3.69 -15.79
CA TRP A 181 -6.86 -2.79 -16.94
C TRP A 181 -5.52 -2.07 -17.05
N ALA A 182 -5.14 -1.68 -18.26
CA ALA A 182 -3.93 -0.93 -18.51
C ALA A 182 -4.06 0.04 -19.69
N GLN A 183 -3.59 1.28 -19.51
CA GLN A 183 -3.38 2.22 -20.61
C GLN A 183 -1.88 2.39 -20.88
N VAL A 184 -1.49 2.15 -22.14
CA VAL A 184 -0.15 2.46 -22.63
C VAL A 184 -0.17 3.85 -23.23
N ILE A 185 0.72 4.71 -22.78
CA ILE A 185 0.83 6.09 -23.25
C ILE A 185 2.20 6.27 -23.88
N LYS A 186 2.23 6.62 -25.16
CA LYS A 186 3.42 7.14 -25.81
C LYS A 186 3.59 8.59 -25.39
N ARG A 187 4.71 8.88 -24.75
CA ARG A 187 5.05 10.21 -24.27
C ARG A 187 5.37 11.14 -25.44
N GLY A 188 5.14 12.42 -25.23
CA GLY A 188 5.38 13.47 -26.22
C GLY A 188 4.91 14.82 -25.69
N PRO A 189 5.15 15.93 -26.40
CA PRO A 189 4.53 17.22 -26.03
C PRO A 189 2.99 17.09 -26.00
N GLU A 190 2.45 16.30 -26.93
CA GLU A 190 1.08 15.78 -26.94
C GLU A 190 1.13 14.25 -26.82
N PRO A 191 0.94 13.70 -25.61
CA PRO A 191 0.95 12.26 -25.36
C PRO A 191 -0.21 11.57 -26.06
N LYS A 192 -0.02 10.29 -26.39
CA LYS A 192 -1.04 9.50 -27.09
C LYS A 192 -1.22 8.15 -26.42
N ILE A 193 -2.48 7.79 -26.17
CA ILE A 193 -2.84 6.42 -25.79
C ILE A 193 -2.61 5.50 -27.00
N VAL A 194 -1.95 4.37 -26.78
CA VAL A 194 -1.56 3.41 -27.82
C VAL A 194 -2.11 2.03 -27.49
N THR A 195 -2.84 1.45 -28.43
CA THR A 195 -3.30 0.05 -28.38
C THR A 195 -2.88 -0.76 -29.60
N SER A 196 -2.14 -0.16 -30.53
CA SER A 196 -1.68 -0.79 -31.77
C SER A 196 -0.17 -0.78 -31.88
N GLY A 197 0.40 -1.84 -32.44
CA GLY A 197 1.86 -2.01 -32.56
C GLY A 197 2.57 -2.35 -31.24
N VAL A 198 1.81 -2.59 -30.17
CA VAL A 198 2.31 -3.00 -28.85
C VAL A 198 1.41 -4.12 -28.29
N THR A 199 1.98 -4.95 -27.42
CA THR A 199 1.24 -5.89 -26.57
C THR A 199 1.49 -5.58 -25.10
N VAL A 200 0.58 -6.00 -24.22
CA VAL A 200 0.76 -5.90 -22.77
C VAL A 200 0.65 -7.30 -22.19
N GLU A 201 1.69 -7.76 -21.52
CA GLU A 201 1.69 -8.99 -20.74
C GLU A 201 1.52 -8.66 -19.26
N TYR A 202 0.80 -9.51 -18.52
CA TYR A 202 0.70 -9.43 -17.07
C TYR A 202 1.19 -10.72 -16.41
N SER A 203 1.66 -10.60 -15.17
CA SER A 203 1.90 -11.74 -14.28
C SER A 203 1.68 -11.36 -12.82
N ILE A 204 1.05 -12.24 -12.04
CA ILE A 204 0.93 -12.04 -10.60
C ILE A 204 2.24 -12.47 -9.93
N VAL A 205 2.85 -11.53 -9.21
CA VAL A 205 4.14 -11.74 -8.53
C VAL A 205 3.97 -12.79 -7.44
N ASP A 206 4.85 -13.80 -7.43
CA ASP A 206 4.83 -14.92 -6.48
C ASP A 206 3.52 -15.74 -6.51
N ASN A 207 2.80 -15.75 -7.63
CA ASN A 207 1.58 -16.57 -7.76
C ASN A 207 1.39 -17.10 -9.18
N THR A 208 1.69 -18.38 -9.37
CA THR A 208 1.57 -19.09 -10.65
C THR A 208 0.46 -20.14 -10.65
N GLU A 209 -0.07 -20.50 -9.47
CA GLU A 209 -1.08 -21.53 -9.30
C GLU A 209 -2.16 -21.08 -8.31
N SER A 210 -3.42 -21.25 -8.65
CA SER A 210 -4.57 -21.04 -7.74
C SER A 210 -5.37 -22.31 -7.45
N ALA A 211 -5.30 -23.32 -8.33
CA ALA A 211 -6.08 -24.55 -8.24
C ALA A 211 -5.75 -25.43 -7.03
N SER A 212 -4.54 -25.35 -6.50
CA SER A 212 -4.14 -26.06 -5.28
C SER A 212 -4.56 -25.35 -3.98
N LYS A 213 -5.01 -24.09 -4.08
CA LYS A 213 -5.29 -23.19 -2.93
C LYS A 213 -6.78 -23.06 -2.61
N THR A 214 -7.66 -23.64 -3.42
CA THR A 214 -9.12 -23.66 -3.22
C THR A 214 -9.74 -24.83 -3.99
N ASN A 215 -10.94 -25.26 -3.60
CA ASN A 215 -11.70 -26.30 -4.29
C ASN A 215 -12.58 -25.77 -5.46
N PHE A 216 -12.40 -24.51 -5.88
CA PHE A 216 -13.22 -23.88 -6.92
C PHE A 216 -13.37 -24.73 -8.20
N TRP A 217 -12.26 -25.23 -8.74
CA TRP A 217 -12.26 -25.95 -10.02
C TRP A 217 -13.02 -27.28 -9.96
N ASP A 218 -13.14 -27.90 -8.78
CA ASP A 218 -13.92 -29.13 -8.58
C ASP A 218 -15.42 -28.88 -8.78
N TYR A 219 -15.88 -27.66 -8.45
CA TYR A 219 -17.30 -27.30 -8.41
C TYR A 219 -17.72 -26.30 -9.49
N ALA A 220 -16.76 -25.64 -10.16
CA ALA A 220 -17.02 -24.58 -11.14
C ALA A 220 -17.95 -25.04 -12.27
N GLN A 221 -17.82 -26.29 -12.74
CA GLN A 221 -18.69 -26.81 -13.79
C GLN A 221 -20.16 -26.81 -13.38
N GLN A 222 -20.47 -27.31 -12.18
CA GLN A 222 -21.84 -27.35 -11.67
C GLN A 222 -22.35 -25.96 -11.32
N LEU A 223 -21.55 -25.17 -10.59
CA LEU A 223 -21.92 -23.83 -10.11
C LEU A 223 -22.24 -22.88 -11.26
N PHE A 224 -21.45 -22.88 -12.32
CA PHE A 224 -21.59 -21.94 -13.45
C PHE A 224 -22.16 -22.59 -14.72
N ASN A 225 -22.68 -23.83 -14.61
CA ASN A 225 -23.26 -24.60 -15.70
C ASN A 225 -22.35 -24.63 -16.95
N LEU A 226 -21.05 -24.88 -16.73
CA LEU A 226 -20.06 -24.88 -17.81
C LEU A 226 -20.22 -26.13 -18.68
N PRO A 227 -20.03 -26.01 -20.01
CA PRO A 227 -20.19 -27.15 -20.92
C PRO A 227 -19.18 -28.26 -20.66
N GLN A 228 -18.01 -27.94 -20.06
CA GLN A 228 -16.95 -28.86 -19.67
C GLN A 228 -16.29 -28.36 -18.37
N PRO A 229 -15.57 -29.22 -17.62
CA PRO A 229 -14.75 -28.79 -16.49
C PRO A 229 -13.79 -27.66 -16.86
N LEU A 230 -13.69 -26.66 -15.99
CA LEU A 230 -12.76 -25.55 -16.17
C LEU A 230 -11.32 -26.05 -16.01
N PRO A 231 -10.38 -25.75 -16.92
CA PRO A 231 -8.99 -26.14 -16.73
C PRO A 231 -8.41 -25.53 -15.44
N PRO A 232 -7.57 -26.26 -14.68
CA PRO A 232 -6.88 -25.72 -13.51
C PRO A 232 -6.16 -24.40 -13.83
N ASN A 233 -6.23 -23.44 -12.91
CA ASN A 233 -5.60 -22.12 -13.02
C ASN A 233 -6.12 -21.22 -14.15
N VAL A 234 -7.19 -21.63 -14.84
CA VAL A 234 -7.88 -20.80 -15.83
C VAL A 234 -9.19 -20.32 -15.20
N GLY A 235 -9.46 -19.02 -15.30
CA GLY A 235 -10.68 -18.40 -14.79
C GLY A 235 -11.84 -18.48 -15.78
N LEU A 236 -13.02 -18.04 -15.34
CA LEU A 236 -14.28 -18.15 -16.10
C LEU A 236 -14.26 -17.38 -17.44
N ARG A 237 -13.30 -16.47 -17.63
CA ARG A 237 -13.08 -15.69 -18.84
C ARG A 237 -11.90 -16.18 -19.69
N GLY A 238 -11.24 -17.26 -19.29
CA GLY A 238 -10.12 -17.86 -20.04
C GLY A 238 -8.73 -17.36 -19.66
N PHE A 239 -8.63 -16.33 -18.81
CA PHE A 239 -7.36 -15.82 -18.30
C PHE A 239 -6.77 -16.69 -17.19
N GLY A 240 -5.43 -16.72 -17.11
CA GLY A 240 -4.69 -17.38 -16.02
C GLY A 240 -4.06 -16.36 -15.06
N LEU A 241 -3.07 -16.78 -14.28
CA LEU A 241 -2.30 -15.90 -13.37
C LEU A 241 -1.20 -15.09 -14.11
N SER A 242 -1.02 -15.37 -15.39
CA SER A 242 -0.20 -14.58 -16.31
C SER A 242 -0.71 -14.77 -17.74
N GLY A 243 -0.38 -13.85 -18.63
CA GLY A 243 -0.77 -13.92 -20.03
C GLY A 243 -0.67 -12.58 -20.75
N GLU A 244 -1.04 -12.59 -22.03
CA GLU A 244 -1.24 -11.37 -22.80
C GLU A 244 -2.63 -10.79 -22.51
N MET A 245 -2.71 -9.49 -22.25
CA MET A 245 -3.97 -8.77 -22.06
C MET A 245 -4.65 -8.54 -23.42
N GLU A 246 -5.98 -8.58 -23.44
CA GLU A 246 -6.77 -8.30 -24.64
C GLU A 246 -6.88 -6.80 -24.91
N VAL A 247 -6.90 -6.39 -26.18
CA VAL A 247 -7.19 -5.00 -26.57
C VAL A 247 -8.69 -4.72 -26.41
N ALA A 248 -9.04 -3.82 -25.50
CA ALA A 248 -10.41 -3.41 -25.18
C ALA A 248 -10.71 -1.99 -25.69
N GLY A 249 -10.36 -1.70 -26.94
CA GLY A 249 -10.55 -0.40 -27.57
C GLY A 249 -9.41 0.57 -27.26
N ASP A 250 -9.55 1.35 -26.20
CA ASP A 250 -8.61 2.40 -25.77
C ASP A 250 -7.70 1.97 -24.59
N HIS A 251 -7.82 0.72 -24.15
CA HIS A 251 -6.99 0.13 -23.10
C HIS A 251 -6.79 -1.36 -23.36
N PHE A 252 -6.00 -2.00 -22.50
CA PHE A 252 -5.81 -3.45 -22.44
C PHE A 252 -6.51 -4.00 -21.19
N ALA A 253 -7.09 -5.20 -21.27
CA ALA A 253 -7.80 -5.83 -20.17
C ALA A 253 -7.47 -7.31 -20.03
N ALA A 254 -7.37 -7.77 -18.78
CA ALA A 254 -7.39 -9.17 -18.40
C ALA A 254 -8.50 -9.35 -17.36
N GLU A 255 -9.69 -9.75 -17.83
CA GLU A 255 -10.88 -9.95 -16.99
C GLU A 255 -10.96 -11.40 -16.52
N GLY A 256 -11.28 -11.62 -15.24
CA GLY A 256 -11.52 -12.96 -14.72
C GLY A 256 -10.26 -13.79 -14.51
N ILE A 257 -9.17 -13.14 -14.11
CA ILE A 257 -7.98 -13.81 -13.54
C ILE A 257 -8.43 -14.58 -12.28
N PRO A 258 -8.20 -15.90 -12.17
CA PRO A 258 -8.73 -16.71 -11.07
C PRO A 258 -7.86 -16.59 -9.80
N LEU A 259 -7.59 -15.36 -9.37
CA LEU A 259 -6.70 -15.07 -8.25
C LEU A 259 -7.37 -15.44 -6.92
N THR A 260 -6.62 -16.12 -6.05
CA THR A 260 -6.96 -16.32 -4.64
C THR A 260 -6.12 -15.41 -3.75
N GLU A 261 -6.50 -15.26 -2.49
CA GLU A 261 -5.74 -14.47 -1.52
C GLU A 261 -4.40 -15.12 -1.11
N TYR A 262 -3.97 -16.23 -1.70
CA TYR A 262 -2.77 -16.95 -1.27
C TYR A 262 -1.70 -16.96 -2.36
N THR A 263 -0.45 -16.66 -1.99
CA THR A 263 0.71 -16.74 -2.90
C THR A 263 1.28 -18.16 -2.95
N ASP A 264 2.17 -18.43 -3.89
CA ASP A 264 2.86 -19.72 -4.00
C ASP A 264 3.78 -19.95 -2.80
N SER A 265 4.44 -18.90 -2.30
CA SER A 265 5.30 -18.98 -1.11
C SER A 265 4.51 -19.11 0.20
N ALA A 266 3.23 -18.71 0.20
CA ALA A 266 2.36 -18.71 1.37
C ALA A 266 0.94 -19.24 1.03
N PRO A 267 0.79 -20.52 0.67
CA PRO A 267 -0.45 -21.07 0.13
C PRO A 267 -1.60 -21.18 1.15
N THR A 268 -1.35 -20.84 2.42
CA THR A 268 -2.31 -20.90 3.52
C THR A 268 -2.36 -19.63 4.38
N THR A 269 -1.57 -18.61 4.04
CA THR A 269 -1.55 -17.34 4.78
C THR A 269 -2.07 -16.25 3.85
N PRO A 270 -3.19 -15.59 4.18
CA PRO A 270 -3.75 -14.55 3.31
C PRO A 270 -2.75 -13.43 3.00
N ASN A 271 -2.66 -13.11 1.73
CA ASN A 271 -2.01 -11.95 1.13
C ASN A 271 -3.01 -11.30 0.16
N PRO A 272 -3.92 -10.46 0.66
CA PRO A 272 -5.03 -9.94 -0.11
C PRO A 272 -4.64 -8.81 -1.09
N TYR A 273 -3.41 -8.30 -1.04
CA TYR A 273 -2.93 -7.18 -1.85
C TYR A 273 -1.75 -7.58 -2.73
N GLN A 274 -1.94 -8.66 -3.49
CA GLN A 274 -0.92 -9.17 -4.40
C GLN A 274 -0.63 -8.19 -5.53
N VAL A 275 0.61 -8.20 -6.02
CA VAL A 275 1.09 -7.28 -7.05
C VAL A 275 1.05 -7.99 -8.40
N ALA A 276 0.47 -7.35 -9.41
CA ALA A 276 0.59 -7.70 -10.80
C ALA A 276 1.70 -6.85 -11.44
N GLU A 277 2.63 -7.50 -12.13
CA GLU A 277 3.59 -6.83 -13.01
C GLU A 277 3.03 -6.80 -14.43
N LEU A 278 3.04 -5.61 -15.04
CA LEU A 278 2.60 -5.39 -16.41
C LEU A 278 3.79 -4.97 -17.26
N VAL A 279 3.97 -5.61 -18.41
CA VAL A 279 5.10 -5.40 -19.32
C VAL A 279 4.58 -5.09 -20.71
N VAL A 280 4.92 -3.91 -21.24
CA VAL A 280 4.61 -3.51 -22.62
C VAL A 280 5.73 -3.95 -23.53
N LYS A 281 5.39 -4.58 -24.66
CA LYS A 281 6.35 -4.97 -25.70
C LYS A 281 5.97 -4.42 -27.07
N ASP A 282 6.97 -4.14 -27.91
CA ASP A 282 6.76 -3.85 -29.32
C ASP A 282 6.55 -5.15 -30.14
N THR A 283 6.26 -5.00 -31.44
CA THR A 283 6.10 -6.15 -32.36
C THR A 283 7.36 -7.02 -32.54
N ALA A 284 8.53 -6.54 -32.13
CA ALA A 284 9.78 -7.30 -32.15
C ALA A 284 10.07 -8.00 -30.81
N GLY A 285 9.22 -7.79 -29.79
CA GLY A 285 9.36 -8.35 -28.45
C GLY A 285 10.25 -7.53 -27.51
N ASN A 286 10.67 -6.32 -27.89
CA ASN A 286 11.44 -5.45 -27.01
C ASN A 286 10.52 -4.84 -25.95
N VAL A 287 10.96 -4.82 -24.70
CA VAL A 287 10.23 -4.17 -23.61
C VAL A 287 10.29 -2.65 -23.80
N LEU A 288 9.12 -2.00 -23.79
CA LEU A 288 8.96 -0.56 -23.93
C LEU A 288 8.72 0.14 -22.58
N ALA A 289 7.98 -0.50 -21.68
CA ALA A 289 7.64 0.01 -20.37
C ALA A 289 7.21 -1.13 -19.44
N THR A 290 7.38 -0.92 -18.13
CA THR A 290 6.90 -1.84 -17.09
C THR A 290 6.25 -1.04 -15.96
N THR A 291 5.19 -1.57 -15.38
CA THR A 291 4.60 -1.06 -14.13
C THR A 291 4.17 -2.19 -13.21
N ARG A 292 3.82 -1.84 -11.98
CA ARG A 292 3.28 -2.76 -10.97
C ARG A 292 2.04 -2.15 -10.34
N THR A 293 0.97 -2.92 -10.33
CA THR A 293 -0.32 -2.52 -9.75
C THR A 293 -0.86 -3.63 -8.87
N VAL A 294 -1.81 -3.33 -7.99
CA VAL A 294 -2.38 -4.33 -7.07
C VAL A 294 -3.52 -5.08 -7.76
N ALA A 295 -3.54 -6.40 -7.58
CA ALA A 295 -4.63 -7.30 -7.90
C ALA A 295 -5.23 -7.85 -6.59
N PRO A 296 -6.16 -7.12 -5.96
CA PRO A 296 -6.60 -7.40 -4.61
C PRO A 296 -7.76 -8.40 -4.57
N VAL A 297 -7.68 -9.38 -3.67
CA VAL A 297 -8.73 -10.40 -3.45
C VAL A 297 -8.74 -10.85 -1.99
N SER A 298 -9.92 -11.09 -1.43
CA SER A 298 -10.06 -11.49 -0.01
C SER A 298 -11.20 -12.51 0.18
N THR A 299 -11.02 -13.44 1.11
CA THR A 299 -12.08 -14.31 1.62
C THR A 299 -12.71 -13.81 2.93
N GLU A 300 -12.27 -12.66 3.44
CA GLU A 300 -12.75 -12.09 4.72
C GLU A 300 -14.23 -11.73 4.64
N MET A 301 -15.07 -12.67 5.10
CA MET A 301 -16.52 -12.57 5.21
C MET A 301 -16.95 -13.33 6.47
N HIS A 302 -17.48 -12.63 7.47
CA HIS A 302 -17.67 -13.19 8.81
C HIS A 302 -19.06 -13.78 9.06
N CYS A 303 -19.54 -14.64 8.14
CA CYS A 303 -20.84 -15.31 8.30
C CYS A 303 -20.91 -16.16 9.60
N GLU A 304 -19.77 -16.69 10.03
CA GLU A 304 -19.62 -17.50 11.24
C GLU A 304 -19.92 -16.74 12.54
N HIS A 305 -19.88 -15.41 12.54
CA HIS A 305 -20.25 -14.62 13.73
C HIS A 305 -21.71 -14.83 14.13
N CYS A 306 -22.57 -15.24 13.20
CA CYS A 306 -24.02 -15.37 13.42
C CYS A 306 -24.57 -16.77 13.05
N HIS A 307 -24.02 -17.37 11.98
CA HIS A 307 -24.48 -18.65 11.42
C HIS A 307 -23.65 -19.87 11.88
N ASN A 308 -22.85 -19.73 12.94
CA ASN A 308 -22.25 -20.87 13.63
C ASN A 308 -23.32 -21.80 14.24
N ASP A 309 -22.91 -23.02 14.60
CA ASP A 309 -23.79 -24.02 15.21
C ASP A 309 -24.49 -23.48 16.46
N GLY A 310 -25.83 -23.49 16.44
CA GLY A 310 -26.66 -22.96 17.53
C GLY A 310 -26.53 -21.45 17.74
N GLY A 311 -25.91 -20.74 16.78
CA GLY A 311 -25.72 -19.29 16.79
C GLY A 311 -27.04 -18.52 16.70
N LYS A 312 -26.94 -17.19 16.85
CA LYS A 312 -28.13 -16.32 16.88
C LYS A 312 -28.98 -16.39 15.60
N ALA A 313 -28.35 -16.61 14.45
CA ALA A 313 -29.02 -16.73 13.17
C ALA A 313 -29.32 -18.18 12.79
N ALA A 314 -28.90 -19.17 13.60
CA ALA A 314 -29.10 -20.59 13.34
C ALA A 314 -29.58 -21.34 14.60
N PRO A 315 -30.59 -20.84 15.34
CA PRO A 315 -31.03 -21.48 16.58
C PRO A 315 -31.60 -22.87 16.30
N GLY A 316 -31.01 -23.89 16.93
CA GLY A 316 -31.42 -25.29 16.73
C GLY A 316 -30.90 -25.93 15.44
N ILE A 317 -30.05 -25.24 14.68
CA ILE A 317 -29.33 -25.78 13.52
C ILE A 317 -27.86 -25.96 13.93
N SER A 318 -27.31 -27.16 13.73
CA SER A 318 -25.92 -27.48 14.09
C SER A 318 -25.37 -28.56 13.17
N THR A 319 -25.05 -28.16 11.94
CA THR A 319 -24.54 -29.08 10.91
C THR A 319 -23.02 -29.29 11.02
N GLY A 320 -22.32 -28.47 11.80
CA GLY A 320 -20.86 -28.44 11.89
C GLY A 320 -20.19 -27.55 10.85
N VAL A 321 -20.94 -27.01 9.89
CA VAL A 321 -20.41 -26.16 8.81
C VAL A 321 -21.31 -24.93 8.64
N VAL A 322 -20.72 -23.73 8.72
CA VAL A 322 -21.46 -22.45 8.65
C VAL A 322 -22.30 -22.33 7.38
N LYS A 323 -21.74 -22.68 6.22
CA LYS A 323 -22.47 -22.63 4.95
C LYS A 323 -23.67 -23.57 4.91
N GLN A 324 -23.57 -24.74 5.53
CA GLN A 324 -24.67 -25.70 5.63
C GLN A 324 -25.75 -25.24 6.61
N ASN A 325 -25.38 -24.54 7.69
CA ASN A 325 -26.34 -23.90 8.57
C ASN A 325 -27.15 -22.83 7.82
N ILE A 326 -26.49 -22.02 6.97
CA ILE A 326 -27.15 -21.02 6.12
C ILE A 326 -28.15 -21.69 5.17
N LEU A 327 -27.75 -22.75 4.45
CA LEU A 327 -28.66 -23.44 3.53
C LEU A 327 -29.81 -24.13 4.25
N THR A 328 -29.56 -24.72 5.41
CA THR A 328 -30.61 -25.34 6.23
C THR A 328 -31.62 -24.28 6.70
N LEU A 329 -31.16 -23.10 7.10
CA LEU A 329 -32.04 -22.00 7.47
C LEU A 329 -32.82 -21.49 6.26
N HIS A 330 -32.16 -21.34 5.12
CA HIS A 330 -32.82 -20.93 3.87
C HIS A 330 -33.95 -21.90 3.49
N ASP A 331 -33.70 -23.21 3.60
CA ASP A 331 -34.72 -24.24 3.37
C ASP A 331 -35.91 -24.12 4.33
N GLN A 332 -35.65 -23.80 5.61
CA GLN A 332 -36.70 -23.62 6.62
C GLN A 332 -37.53 -22.35 6.41
N GLU A 333 -36.88 -21.22 6.07
CA GLU A 333 -37.57 -19.93 5.93
C GLU A 333 -38.27 -19.76 4.59
N GLU A 334 -37.64 -20.23 3.51
CA GLU A 334 -38.10 -19.99 2.13
C GLU A 334 -38.73 -21.23 1.49
N GLY A 335 -38.79 -22.36 2.22
CA GLY A 335 -39.40 -23.61 1.75
C GLY A 335 -38.62 -24.28 0.61
N THR A 336 -37.31 -24.05 0.54
CA THR A 336 -36.42 -24.64 -0.46
C THR A 336 -35.89 -26.02 -0.03
N THR A 337 -35.07 -26.65 -0.88
CA THR A 337 -34.36 -27.91 -0.60
C THR A 337 -32.88 -27.83 -1.02
N LEU A 338 -32.30 -26.64 -0.90
CA LEU A 338 -30.95 -26.30 -1.35
C LEU A 338 -29.86 -27.10 -0.62
N MET A 339 -30.10 -27.49 0.63
CA MET A 339 -29.16 -28.33 1.37
C MET A 339 -28.91 -29.69 0.70
N ASP A 340 -29.91 -30.23 -0.01
CA ASP A 340 -29.80 -31.48 -0.78
C ASP A 340 -29.32 -31.25 -2.24
N GLN A 341 -29.21 -29.99 -2.66
CA GLN A 341 -28.86 -29.59 -4.05
C GLN A 341 -27.46 -29.00 -4.19
N ARG A 342 -26.64 -29.08 -3.14
CA ARG A 342 -25.28 -28.52 -3.12
C ARG A 342 -24.36 -29.11 -4.22
N PRO A 343 -23.38 -28.33 -4.71
CA PRO A 343 -23.19 -26.89 -4.46
C PRO A 343 -24.25 -26.01 -5.13
N VAL A 344 -24.59 -24.90 -4.47
CA VAL A 344 -25.57 -23.90 -4.97
C VAL A 344 -24.88 -22.60 -5.37
N LEU A 345 -25.09 -22.12 -6.59
CA LEU A 345 -24.73 -20.74 -6.93
C LEU A 345 -25.86 -19.81 -6.45
N CYS A 346 -25.60 -18.93 -5.48
CA CYS A 346 -26.61 -18.01 -4.96
C CYS A 346 -27.22 -17.17 -6.09
N ALA A 347 -26.35 -16.75 -7.02
CA ALA A 347 -26.71 -15.98 -8.19
C ALA A 347 -27.47 -16.77 -9.28
N GLY A 348 -27.68 -18.08 -9.09
CA GLY A 348 -28.50 -18.93 -9.94
C GLY A 348 -30.00 -18.67 -9.77
N CYS A 349 -30.43 -18.27 -8.57
CA CYS A 349 -31.82 -17.84 -8.31
C CYS A 349 -31.93 -16.33 -8.08
N HIS A 350 -30.95 -15.72 -7.40
CA HIS A 350 -30.94 -14.28 -7.17
C HIS A 350 -30.17 -13.57 -8.29
N SER A 351 -30.74 -12.52 -8.88
CA SER A 351 -30.01 -11.78 -9.93
C SER A 351 -28.75 -11.11 -9.38
N SER A 352 -27.70 -11.05 -10.19
CA SER A 352 -26.41 -10.45 -9.80
C SER A 352 -25.75 -9.76 -10.99
N ASN A 353 -25.61 -8.43 -10.90
CA ASN A 353 -24.88 -7.64 -11.90
C ASN A 353 -23.37 -7.95 -11.87
N ALA A 354 -22.82 -8.33 -10.70
CA ALA A 354 -21.43 -8.74 -10.58
C ALA A 354 -21.08 -9.96 -11.43
N LEU A 355 -22.02 -10.92 -11.53
CA LEU A 355 -21.86 -12.15 -12.30
C LEU A 355 -22.60 -12.12 -13.65
N GLY A 356 -23.29 -11.01 -13.96
CA GLY A 356 -24.13 -10.88 -15.15
C GLY A 356 -25.29 -11.88 -15.21
N THR A 357 -25.75 -12.40 -14.07
CA THR A 357 -26.82 -13.41 -14.03
C THR A 357 -28.19 -12.75 -13.86
N PRO A 358 -29.19 -13.14 -14.67
CA PRO A 358 -30.53 -12.55 -14.61
C PRO A 358 -31.34 -13.01 -13.40
N GLY A 359 -30.93 -14.09 -12.72
CA GLY A 359 -31.70 -14.73 -11.65
C GLY A 359 -33.04 -15.30 -12.13
N SER A 360 -33.88 -15.65 -11.16
CA SER A 360 -35.22 -16.20 -11.36
C SER A 360 -36.29 -15.12 -11.23
N ALA A 361 -37.33 -15.20 -12.06
CA ALA A 361 -38.43 -14.24 -12.03
C ALA A 361 -39.14 -14.24 -10.66
N GLY A 362 -39.39 -13.04 -10.12
CA GLY A 362 -40.06 -12.87 -8.82
C GLY A 362 -39.16 -13.05 -7.60
N ILE A 363 -37.88 -13.41 -7.79
CA ILE A 363 -36.89 -13.50 -6.73
C ILE A 363 -36.11 -12.17 -6.67
N PRO A 364 -35.90 -11.57 -5.48
CA PRO A 364 -35.10 -10.35 -5.35
C PRO A 364 -33.66 -10.58 -5.81
N SER A 365 -32.99 -9.51 -6.23
CA SER A 365 -31.54 -9.55 -6.51
C SER A 365 -30.76 -10.01 -5.28
N LEU A 366 -29.55 -10.53 -5.48
CA LEU A 366 -28.75 -11.08 -4.40
C LEU A 366 -28.46 -10.02 -3.33
N SER A 367 -28.18 -8.78 -3.77
CA SER A 367 -28.00 -7.63 -2.87
C SER A 367 -29.27 -7.34 -2.07
N ALA A 368 -30.43 -7.22 -2.74
CA ALA A 368 -31.68 -6.90 -2.04
C ALA A 368 -32.08 -8.01 -1.05
N ALA A 369 -31.89 -9.28 -1.41
CA ALA A 369 -32.17 -10.42 -0.56
C ALA A 369 -31.25 -10.45 0.68
N MET A 370 -29.93 -10.36 0.46
CA MET A 370 -28.94 -10.42 1.53
C MET A 370 -29.08 -9.23 2.47
N HIS A 371 -29.01 -8.00 1.96
CA HIS A 371 -29.13 -6.81 2.80
C HIS A 371 -30.51 -6.71 3.46
N GLY A 372 -31.59 -7.08 2.76
CA GLY A 372 -32.95 -7.05 3.30
C GLY A 372 -33.14 -7.94 4.52
N LYS A 373 -32.50 -9.13 4.55
CA LYS A 373 -32.51 -10.03 5.71
C LYS A 373 -31.62 -9.54 6.86
N HIS A 374 -30.56 -8.79 6.57
CA HIS A 374 -29.55 -8.38 7.57
C HIS A 374 -29.70 -6.94 8.08
N GLN A 375 -30.55 -6.11 7.47
CA GLN A 375 -30.68 -4.68 7.79
C GLN A 375 -31.08 -4.35 9.24
N HIS A 376 -31.62 -5.33 9.98
CA HIS A 376 -31.98 -5.17 11.40
C HIS A 376 -30.99 -5.88 12.34
N GLU A 377 -30.02 -6.59 11.79
CA GLU A 377 -29.05 -7.40 12.54
C GLU A 377 -27.71 -6.69 12.74
N THR A 378 -27.33 -5.85 11.77
CA THR A 378 -26.09 -5.08 11.78
C THR A 378 -26.21 -3.87 10.86
N ASN A 379 -25.34 -2.89 11.05
CA ASN A 379 -25.05 -1.85 10.06
C ASN A 379 -23.54 -1.78 9.74
N ASP A 380 -22.76 -2.71 10.27
CA ASP A 380 -21.34 -2.85 10.00
C ASP A 380 -21.13 -3.70 8.75
N CYS A 381 -20.72 -3.05 7.66
CA CYS A 381 -20.50 -3.68 6.36
C CYS A 381 -19.40 -4.75 6.41
N TYR A 382 -18.42 -4.60 7.31
CA TYR A 382 -17.31 -5.54 7.46
C TYR A 382 -17.68 -6.86 8.13
N GLN A 383 -18.93 -7.02 8.58
CA GLN A 383 -19.44 -8.35 8.96
C GLN A 383 -19.56 -9.28 7.75
N CYS A 384 -19.77 -8.73 6.54
CA CYS A 384 -20.05 -9.52 5.33
C CYS A 384 -19.12 -9.18 4.15
N HIS A 385 -18.44 -8.05 4.20
CA HIS A 385 -17.50 -7.60 3.16
C HIS A 385 -16.08 -7.50 3.71
N PRO A 386 -15.04 -7.63 2.87
CA PRO A 386 -13.65 -7.61 3.30
C PRO A 386 -13.25 -6.41 4.17
N GLY A 387 -12.94 -6.72 5.42
CA GLY A 387 -12.55 -5.86 6.52
C GLY A 387 -12.95 -6.52 7.84
N PRO A 388 -12.43 -6.10 9.01
CA PRO A 388 -11.54 -4.97 9.29
C PRO A 388 -10.05 -5.24 9.02
N GLN A 389 -9.65 -6.46 8.67
CA GLN A 389 -8.24 -6.81 8.45
C GLN A 389 -7.78 -6.44 7.05
N THR A 390 -8.50 -6.90 6.02
CA THR A 390 -8.17 -6.72 4.61
C THR A 390 -8.68 -5.40 4.03
N LYS A 391 -9.39 -4.58 4.82
CA LYS A 391 -9.77 -3.19 4.52
C LYS A 391 -10.08 -2.94 3.04
N CYS A 392 -11.26 -3.34 2.60
CA CYS A 392 -11.72 -3.06 1.23
C CYS A 392 -11.58 -1.57 0.90
N LEU A 393 -12.10 -0.71 1.80
CA LEU A 393 -11.90 0.75 1.76
C LEU A 393 -10.59 1.13 2.46
N ARG A 394 -9.64 1.65 1.69
CA ARG A 394 -8.26 1.95 2.15
C ARG A 394 -7.60 3.16 1.50
N GLY A 395 -8.30 3.84 0.60
CA GLY A 395 -7.83 5.05 -0.07
C GLY A 395 -7.86 6.31 0.81
N THR A 396 -7.56 7.46 0.22
CA THR A 396 -7.45 8.75 0.93
C THR A 396 -8.72 9.14 1.69
N MET A 397 -9.92 8.81 1.22
CA MET A 397 -11.15 9.10 1.95
C MET A 397 -11.26 8.30 3.26
N ALA A 398 -10.75 7.06 3.27
CA ALA A 398 -10.68 6.25 4.49
C ALA A 398 -9.69 6.86 5.50
N ALA A 399 -8.59 7.43 5.01
CA ALA A 399 -7.60 8.12 5.85
C ALA A 399 -8.19 9.38 6.49
N GLU A 400 -9.10 10.06 5.80
CA GLU A 400 -9.90 11.18 6.33
C GLU A 400 -11.10 10.74 7.20
N GLY A 401 -11.20 9.44 7.51
CA GLY A 401 -12.20 8.90 8.43
C GLY A 401 -13.55 8.54 7.81
N MET A 402 -13.68 8.59 6.47
CA MET A 402 -14.89 8.11 5.80
C MET A 402 -15.03 6.59 5.89
N GLN A 403 -16.27 6.14 5.98
CA GLN A 403 -16.69 4.76 6.03
C GLN A 403 -17.64 4.44 4.87
N CYS A 404 -17.96 3.15 4.70
CA CYS A 404 -18.80 2.68 3.60
C CYS A 404 -20.16 3.42 3.56
N GLN A 405 -20.73 3.68 4.72
CA GLN A 405 -22.05 4.28 4.90
C GLN A 405 -22.09 5.75 4.49
N ASP A 406 -20.96 6.46 4.50
CA ASP A 406 -20.91 7.87 4.10
C ASP A 406 -21.16 8.05 2.60
N CYS A 407 -20.94 6.99 1.80
CA CYS A 407 -21.21 6.99 0.36
C CYS A 407 -22.38 6.10 -0.03
N HIS A 408 -22.47 4.89 0.54
CA HIS A 408 -23.47 3.89 0.15
C HIS A 408 -24.75 3.92 1.01
N GLY A 409 -24.75 4.62 2.14
CA GLY A 409 -25.83 4.57 3.13
C GLY A 409 -25.79 3.33 4.02
N ASN A 410 -26.86 3.13 4.79
CA ASN A 410 -27.00 2.01 5.71
C ASN A 410 -27.40 0.72 4.98
N ILE A 411 -27.35 -0.42 5.69
CA ILE A 411 -27.77 -1.71 5.13
C ILE A 411 -29.22 -1.66 4.59
N SER A 412 -30.12 -0.92 5.24
CA SER A 412 -31.48 -0.72 4.76
C SER A 412 -31.56 0.03 3.43
N ASP A 413 -30.62 0.93 3.15
CA ASP A 413 -30.58 1.72 1.92
C ASP A 413 -30.09 0.84 0.75
N VAL A 414 -29.05 0.03 0.99
CA VAL A 414 -28.55 -0.93 -0.02
C VAL A 414 -29.45 -2.15 -0.20
N ALA A 415 -30.36 -2.42 0.74
CA ALA A 415 -31.43 -3.42 0.62
C ALA A 415 -32.56 -3.00 -0.33
N ASN A 416 -32.61 -1.73 -0.75
CA ASN A 416 -33.68 -1.23 -1.59
C ASN A 416 -33.73 -1.99 -2.94
N PRO A 417 -34.85 -2.66 -3.27
CA PRO A 417 -34.97 -3.43 -4.51
C PRO A 417 -34.94 -2.55 -5.78
N ALA A 418 -35.08 -1.23 -5.66
CA ALA A 418 -34.93 -0.30 -6.78
C ALA A 418 -33.46 0.00 -7.13
N ARG A 419 -32.51 -0.29 -6.24
CA ARG A 419 -31.08 -0.10 -6.51
C ARG A 419 -30.58 -1.22 -7.43
N ASN A 420 -29.75 -0.87 -8.40
CA ASN A 420 -29.03 -1.81 -9.26
C ASN A 420 -27.56 -1.87 -8.81
N PRO A 421 -27.18 -2.83 -7.96
CA PRO A 421 -25.80 -2.93 -7.47
C PRO A 421 -24.81 -3.06 -8.63
N TRP A 422 -23.61 -2.49 -8.54
CA TRP A 422 -22.53 -2.51 -9.56
C TRP A 422 -22.83 -1.64 -10.79
N LEU A 423 -24.03 -1.04 -10.85
CA LEU A 423 -24.49 -0.13 -11.91
C LEU A 423 -24.88 1.24 -11.33
N ASP A 424 -25.48 1.28 -10.14
CA ASP A 424 -25.83 2.47 -9.38
C ASP A 424 -24.83 2.62 -8.21
N GLU A 425 -23.75 3.36 -8.45
CA GLU A 425 -22.68 3.60 -7.46
C GLU A 425 -22.58 5.08 -7.05
N PRO A 426 -22.01 5.37 -5.88
CA PRO A 426 -21.75 6.74 -5.45
C PRO A 426 -20.94 7.52 -6.49
N GLN A 427 -21.28 8.79 -6.70
CA GLN A 427 -20.65 9.64 -7.69
C GLN A 427 -19.69 10.63 -7.05
N CYS A 428 -18.50 10.81 -7.63
CA CYS A 428 -17.52 11.80 -7.22
C CYS A 428 -18.12 13.22 -7.22
N GLY A 429 -18.96 13.52 -8.22
CA GLY A 429 -19.60 14.83 -8.38
C GLY A 429 -20.50 15.23 -7.21
N ASP A 430 -21.09 14.28 -6.50
CA ASP A 430 -22.00 14.53 -5.38
C ASP A 430 -21.30 15.23 -4.20
N CYS A 431 -19.97 15.05 -4.07
CA CYS A 431 -19.16 15.66 -3.01
C CYS A 431 -18.11 16.65 -3.54
N HIS A 432 -17.48 16.34 -4.68
CA HIS A 432 -16.37 17.12 -5.25
C HIS A 432 -16.81 18.16 -6.30
N GLY A 433 -18.11 18.20 -6.63
CA GLY A 433 -18.71 19.10 -7.59
C GLY A 433 -18.40 18.76 -9.06
N ASP A 434 -19.04 19.48 -9.97
CA ASP A 434 -19.06 19.19 -11.41
C ASP A 434 -17.67 19.06 -12.06
N ALA A 435 -16.65 19.73 -11.52
CA ALA A 435 -15.28 19.66 -12.05
C ALA A 435 -14.62 18.29 -11.86
N HIS A 436 -15.14 17.48 -10.94
CA HIS A 436 -14.63 16.15 -10.57
C HIS A 436 -15.69 15.06 -10.80
N ALA A 437 -16.80 15.41 -11.43
CA ALA A 437 -17.86 14.46 -11.74
C ALA A 437 -17.42 13.48 -12.83
N GLU A 438 -17.98 12.28 -12.75
CA GLU A 438 -17.91 11.26 -13.79
C GLU A 438 -18.48 11.75 -15.12
N ASP A 439 -18.09 11.06 -16.20
CA ASP A 439 -18.74 11.25 -17.49
C ASP A 439 -20.25 10.99 -17.37
N PRO A 440 -21.13 11.79 -17.98
CA PRO A 440 -22.57 11.61 -17.89
C PRO A 440 -23.02 10.19 -18.23
N GLY A 441 -23.70 9.54 -17.28
CA GLY A 441 -24.21 8.17 -17.43
C GLY A 441 -23.15 7.07 -17.34
N LYS A 442 -21.92 7.39 -16.91
CA LYS A 442 -20.86 6.41 -16.67
C LYS A 442 -20.50 6.34 -15.19
N LEU A 443 -20.00 5.19 -14.79
CA LEU A 443 -19.37 4.99 -13.49
C LEU A 443 -17.95 5.56 -13.51
N TYR A 444 -17.38 5.79 -12.32
CA TYR A 444 -15.98 6.21 -12.15
C TYR A 444 -14.99 5.33 -12.95
N ARG A 445 -15.13 3.99 -12.88
CA ARG A 445 -14.28 3.04 -13.63
C ARG A 445 -14.35 3.19 -15.16
N PHE A 446 -15.42 3.78 -15.68
CA PHE A 446 -15.63 3.96 -17.11
C PHE A 446 -15.49 5.42 -17.55
N SER A 447 -15.20 6.32 -16.61
CA SER A 447 -15.04 7.74 -16.86
C SER A 447 -13.60 8.06 -17.22
N THR A 448 -13.48 8.99 -18.16
CA THR A 448 -12.19 9.47 -18.65
C THR A 448 -12.09 10.98 -18.45
N GLY A 449 -10.88 11.47 -18.25
CA GLY A 449 -10.61 12.90 -18.11
C GLY A 449 -9.59 13.38 -19.13
N HIS A 450 -8.49 13.91 -18.61
CA HIS A 450 -7.43 14.56 -19.38
C HIS A 450 -6.90 13.67 -20.52
N GLY A 451 -7.22 14.02 -21.77
CA GLY A 451 -6.72 13.32 -22.96
C GLY A 451 -7.25 11.89 -23.16
N GLY A 452 -8.38 11.54 -22.53
CA GLY A 452 -8.94 10.19 -22.58
C GLY A 452 -8.31 9.21 -21.58
N VAL A 453 -7.49 9.70 -20.65
CA VAL A 453 -6.96 8.89 -19.54
C VAL A 453 -8.08 8.58 -18.56
N TYR A 454 -8.22 7.33 -18.16
CA TYR A 454 -9.24 6.93 -17.19
C TYR A 454 -9.01 7.58 -15.82
N CYS A 455 -10.09 7.88 -15.10
CA CYS A 455 -9.99 8.39 -13.73
C CYS A 455 -9.13 7.47 -12.86
N GLN A 456 -9.31 6.16 -12.98
CA GLN A 456 -8.55 5.15 -12.23
C GLN A 456 -7.06 5.14 -12.54
N ALA A 457 -6.67 5.51 -13.76
CA ALA A 457 -5.25 5.56 -14.13
C ALA A 457 -4.51 6.61 -13.28
N CYS A 458 -5.11 7.78 -13.05
CA CYS A 458 -4.50 8.83 -12.24
C CYS A 458 -4.76 8.66 -10.74
N HIS A 459 -5.97 8.27 -10.37
CA HIS A 459 -6.45 8.32 -8.99
C HIS A 459 -6.42 6.97 -8.27
N GLY A 460 -6.27 5.84 -8.96
CA GLY A 460 -6.41 4.50 -8.36
C GLY A 460 -7.86 3.99 -8.40
N SER A 461 -8.13 2.81 -7.84
CA SER A 461 -9.48 2.23 -7.82
C SER A 461 -10.39 2.92 -6.78
N GLN A 462 -11.71 2.82 -6.92
CA GLN A 462 -12.77 3.53 -6.16
C GLN A 462 -12.64 3.39 -4.64
N HIS A 463 -12.14 2.25 -4.15
CA HIS A 463 -11.93 1.99 -2.71
C HIS A 463 -10.45 2.10 -2.29
N ALA A 464 -9.57 2.40 -3.24
CA ALA A 464 -8.12 2.49 -3.10
C ALA A 464 -7.58 3.74 -3.82
N VAL A 465 -8.33 4.85 -3.76
CA VAL A 465 -7.89 6.12 -4.37
C VAL A 465 -6.67 6.63 -3.62
N TYR A 466 -5.68 7.09 -4.38
CA TYR A 466 -4.40 7.51 -3.86
C TYR A 466 -4.45 8.79 -3.00
N PRO A 467 -3.45 8.97 -2.10
CA PRO A 467 -2.56 7.93 -1.60
C PRO A 467 -3.33 6.92 -0.76
N THR A 468 -2.92 5.66 -0.79
CA THR A 468 -3.54 4.62 0.06
C THR A 468 -2.67 4.33 1.27
N ASN A 469 -3.30 3.80 2.33
CA ASN A 469 -2.57 3.31 3.51
C ASN A 469 -1.95 1.92 3.30
N GLN A 470 -2.14 1.31 2.13
CA GLN A 470 -1.54 0.04 1.73
C GLN A 470 -0.37 0.30 0.77
N PRO A 471 0.89 0.17 1.23
CA PRO A 471 2.09 0.41 0.44
C PRO A 471 2.06 -0.15 -1.00
N ASN A 472 1.51 -1.35 -1.22
CA ASN A 472 1.51 -1.96 -2.55
C ASN A 472 0.71 -1.16 -3.59
N ASP A 473 -0.37 -0.47 -3.20
CA ASP A 473 -1.13 0.33 -4.16
C ASP A 473 -0.28 1.52 -4.64
N ASN A 474 0.60 2.06 -3.79
CA ASN A 474 1.39 3.25 -4.11
C ASN A 474 2.62 2.96 -4.99
N ILE A 475 2.94 1.70 -5.28
CA ILE A 475 4.15 1.30 -6.05
C ILE A 475 4.17 2.00 -7.42
N GLN A 476 3.05 1.98 -8.15
CA GLN A 476 2.95 2.58 -9.47
C GLN A 476 3.22 4.10 -9.43
N SER A 477 2.59 4.81 -8.49
CA SER A 477 2.80 6.25 -8.33
C SER A 477 4.26 6.58 -8.00
N MET A 478 4.88 5.81 -7.11
CA MET A 478 6.31 5.95 -6.80
C MET A 478 7.19 5.74 -8.04
N MET A 479 6.90 4.74 -8.87
CA MET A 479 7.65 4.46 -10.09
C MET A 479 7.51 5.57 -11.15
N LEU A 480 6.32 6.15 -11.26
CA LEU A 480 6.04 7.14 -12.32
C LEU A 480 6.51 8.54 -11.94
N GLN A 481 6.30 8.98 -10.70
CA GLN A 481 6.52 10.37 -10.28
C GLN A 481 7.39 10.53 -9.03
N GLY A 482 8.02 9.45 -8.54
CA GLY A 482 8.93 9.49 -7.39
C GLY A 482 8.25 9.66 -6.03
N LYS A 483 6.91 9.72 -5.97
CA LYS A 483 6.13 9.88 -4.74
C LYS A 483 4.77 9.18 -4.79
N ALA A 484 4.30 8.73 -3.64
CA ALA A 484 2.97 8.15 -3.47
C ALA A 484 1.89 9.22 -3.69
N GLY A 485 0.70 8.81 -4.13
CA GLY A 485 -0.41 9.72 -4.37
C GLY A 485 -0.91 9.69 -5.82
N THR A 486 -1.92 10.51 -6.08
CA THR A 486 -2.49 10.74 -7.42
C THR A 486 -1.39 11.13 -8.39
N ILE A 487 -1.43 10.55 -9.60
CA ILE A 487 -0.52 10.91 -10.68
C ILE A 487 -0.85 12.33 -11.14
N LYS A 488 0.06 13.27 -10.86
CA LYS A 488 -0.15 14.70 -11.14
C LYS A 488 1.07 15.42 -11.70
N GLU A 489 2.24 14.77 -11.73
CA GLU A 489 3.41 15.33 -12.39
C GLU A 489 3.22 15.26 -13.92
N CYS A 490 3.17 16.42 -14.57
CA CYS A 490 2.87 16.52 -16.01
C CYS A 490 3.88 15.73 -16.85
N GLU A 491 5.13 15.72 -16.41
CA GLU A 491 6.27 15.07 -17.04
C GLU A 491 6.11 13.56 -17.12
N VAL A 492 5.20 12.95 -16.33
CA VAL A 492 4.90 11.51 -16.44
C VAL A 492 4.47 11.17 -17.86
N CYS A 493 3.62 12.00 -18.47
CA CYS A 493 3.12 11.80 -19.82
C CYS A 493 3.77 12.76 -20.83
N HIS A 494 3.99 14.02 -20.45
CA HIS A 494 4.43 15.07 -21.35
C HIS A 494 5.96 15.18 -21.44
N THR A 495 6.48 15.33 -22.66
CA THR A 495 7.91 15.63 -22.88
C THR A 495 8.10 17.09 -23.26
N GLY A 496 9.21 17.68 -22.82
CA GLY A 496 9.51 19.11 -23.09
C GLY A 496 9.02 20.06 -22.00
N GLY A 497 8.71 19.52 -20.82
CA GLY A 497 8.20 20.25 -19.66
C GLY A 497 6.67 20.31 -19.61
N ALA A 498 6.17 20.80 -18.49
CA ALA A 498 4.75 20.90 -18.24
C ALA A 498 4.03 21.83 -19.26
N PRO A 499 2.92 21.39 -19.89
CA PRO A 499 2.20 22.21 -20.87
C PRO A 499 1.62 23.50 -20.26
N SER A 500 1.53 24.56 -21.08
CA SER A 500 0.90 25.83 -20.68
C SER A 500 -0.63 25.79 -20.60
N GLY A 501 -1.23 24.70 -21.11
CA GLY A 501 -2.66 24.45 -21.06
C GLY A 501 -3.16 24.08 -19.67
N LYS A 502 -4.48 24.03 -19.52
CA LYS A 502 -5.09 23.44 -18.32
C LYS A 502 -4.91 21.92 -18.37
N GLY A 503 -4.37 21.36 -17.30
CA GLY A 503 -4.39 19.95 -16.96
C GLY A 503 -5.75 19.49 -16.42
N PRO A 504 -5.80 18.32 -15.76
CA PRO A 504 -7.02 17.76 -15.18
C PRO A 504 -7.67 18.73 -14.17
N HIS A 505 -8.99 18.73 -14.09
CA HIS A 505 -9.79 19.59 -13.19
C HIS A 505 -9.53 21.10 -13.32
N GLY A 506 -8.93 21.53 -14.43
CA GLY A 506 -8.58 22.92 -14.65
C GLY A 506 -7.32 23.37 -13.92
N GLU A 507 -6.61 22.45 -13.25
CA GLU A 507 -5.27 22.68 -12.73
C GLU A 507 -4.37 23.14 -13.88
N ARG A 508 -3.45 24.04 -13.61
CA ARG A 508 -2.38 24.34 -14.56
C ARG A 508 -1.15 23.72 -13.96
N ALA A 509 -0.26 23.21 -14.81
CA ALA A 509 1.14 23.21 -14.45
C ALA A 509 1.42 24.58 -13.85
N ASN A 510 1.98 24.66 -12.64
CA ASN A 510 2.38 25.95 -12.11
C ASN A 510 3.21 26.59 -13.22
N SER A 511 2.63 27.58 -13.93
CA SER A 511 3.43 28.56 -14.63
C SER A 511 4.36 28.99 -13.54
N ALA A 512 5.67 28.78 -13.73
CA ALA A 512 6.67 29.49 -12.95
C ALA A 512 6.08 30.88 -12.74
N GLY A 513 5.65 31.12 -11.49
CA GLY A 513 4.96 32.34 -11.16
C GLY A 513 5.87 33.43 -11.67
N THR A 514 5.30 34.35 -12.45
CA THR A 514 5.89 35.63 -12.82
C THR A 514 7.12 35.92 -11.97
N GLU A 515 8.29 35.98 -12.62
CA GLU A 515 9.55 36.47 -12.05
C GLU A 515 9.26 37.75 -11.24
N ALA A 516 8.94 37.58 -9.96
CA ALA A 516 9.38 38.48 -8.94
C ALA A 516 10.88 38.24 -8.98
N SER A 517 11.61 39.20 -9.52
CA SER A 517 13.04 39.32 -9.26
C SER A 517 13.19 39.46 -7.75
N PHE A 518 13.21 38.34 -7.05
CA PHE A 518 13.81 38.20 -5.75
C PHE A 518 15.30 38.32 -5.99
N ASP A 519 15.90 39.32 -5.38
CA ASP A 519 17.35 39.44 -5.27
C ASP A 519 17.86 38.08 -4.73
N ILE A 520 18.59 37.33 -5.57
CA ILE A 520 19.27 36.09 -5.15
C ILE A 520 20.54 36.51 -4.40
N SER A 521 20.33 37.17 -3.28
CA SER A 521 21.33 37.41 -2.25
C SER A 521 20.81 37.11 -0.85
N ASP A 522 19.59 36.58 -0.70
CA ASP A 522 19.05 36.23 0.63
C ASP A 522 17.96 35.13 0.65
N ALA A 523 17.78 34.37 -0.45
CA ALA A 523 17.00 33.13 -0.41
C ALA A 523 17.96 32.00 -0.02
N GLY A 524 18.13 31.80 1.29
CA GLY A 524 19.01 30.77 1.86
C GLY A 524 18.85 29.44 1.15
N ILE A 525 19.96 28.86 0.71
CA ILE A 525 19.96 27.52 0.09
C ILE A 525 19.39 26.56 1.13
N THR A 526 18.47 25.68 0.75
CA THR A 526 17.89 24.71 1.69
C THR A 526 19.00 23.82 2.23
N GLY A 527 19.35 24.01 3.50
CA GLY A 527 20.48 23.36 4.16
C GLY A 527 21.72 24.25 4.39
N ASP A 528 21.76 25.49 3.88
CA ASP A 528 22.83 26.49 4.16
C ASP A 528 22.41 27.28 5.41
N VAL A 529 22.61 26.66 6.56
CA VAL A 529 22.15 27.19 7.85
C VAL A 529 23.09 28.25 8.39
N ASN A 530 24.29 28.38 7.83
CA ASN A 530 25.27 29.40 8.20
C ASN A 530 25.24 30.63 7.26
N SER A 531 24.50 30.54 6.15
CA SER A 531 24.25 31.59 5.15
C SER A 531 25.53 32.09 4.46
N ASP A 532 26.50 31.22 4.23
CA ASP A 532 27.72 31.54 3.47
C ASP A 532 27.57 31.32 1.95
N GLY A 533 26.39 30.86 1.52
CA GLY A 533 26.04 30.63 0.12
C GLY A 533 26.44 29.24 -0.38
N GLN A 534 26.83 28.31 0.50
CA GLN A 534 27.10 26.90 0.17
C GLN A 534 26.42 25.97 1.19
N VAL A 535 26.12 24.74 0.77
CA VAL A 535 25.71 23.67 1.70
C VAL A 535 26.86 22.69 1.76
N ASP A 536 27.65 22.82 2.81
CA ASP A 536 28.82 21.99 3.03
C ASP A 536 28.81 21.35 4.42
N ILE A 537 29.96 20.80 4.80
CA ILE A 537 30.08 20.09 6.07
C ILE A 537 29.87 21.00 7.28
N LEU A 538 30.13 22.30 7.16
CA LEU A 538 29.92 23.28 8.22
C LEU A 538 28.44 23.47 8.52
N ASP A 539 27.57 23.39 7.51
CA ASP A 539 26.12 23.44 7.69
C ASP A 539 25.57 22.18 8.34
N LEU A 540 26.02 21.01 7.88
CA LEU A 540 25.62 19.75 8.53
C LEU A 540 26.08 19.72 9.98
N VAL A 541 27.28 20.23 10.28
CA VAL A 541 27.78 20.35 11.65
C VAL A 541 26.94 21.33 12.46
N ALA A 542 26.52 22.46 11.88
CA ALA A 542 25.66 23.42 12.54
C ALA A 542 24.27 22.82 12.86
N ILE A 543 23.64 22.12 11.91
CA ILE A 543 22.36 21.44 12.13
C ILE A 543 22.50 20.37 13.22
N VAL A 544 23.50 19.49 13.09
CA VAL A 544 23.75 18.43 14.08
C VAL A 544 24.05 19.01 15.47
N SER A 545 24.71 20.18 15.54
CA SER A 545 24.98 20.84 16.83
C SER A 545 23.72 21.36 17.53
N SER A 546 22.64 21.56 16.78
CA SER A 546 21.34 22.06 17.25
C SER A 546 20.29 20.94 17.42
N PHE A 547 20.66 19.66 17.33
CA PHE A 547 19.72 18.52 17.44
C PHE A 547 18.84 18.54 18.70
N GLY A 548 17.54 18.34 18.50
CA GLY A 548 16.51 18.35 19.53
C GLY A 548 16.14 19.74 20.04
N SER A 549 16.67 20.81 19.43
CA SER A 549 16.25 22.18 19.71
C SER A 549 15.15 22.64 18.76
N SER A 550 14.59 23.82 19.02
CA SER A 550 13.69 24.54 18.11
C SER A 550 14.42 25.69 17.41
N ASP A 551 15.72 25.54 17.15
CA ASP A 551 16.52 26.57 16.46
C ASP A 551 16.07 26.69 15.01
N SER A 552 15.42 27.80 14.69
CA SER A 552 14.78 28.02 13.38
C SER A 552 15.77 28.11 12.22
N ALA A 553 17.06 28.36 12.49
CA ALA A 553 18.10 28.35 11.46
C ALA A 553 18.49 26.91 11.07
N SER A 554 18.50 26.00 12.05
CA SER A 554 18.86 24.59 11.88
C SER A 554 17.66 23.67 11.57
N ASP A 555 16.43 24.15 11.77
CA ASP A 555 15.17 23.47 11.41
C ASP A 555 14.84 23.72 9.93
N VAL A 556 15.49 22.93 9.07
CA VAL A 556 15.49 23.07 7.62
C VAL A 556 14.12 22.66 7.04
N ASN A 557 13.44 21.69 7.63
CA ASN A 557 12.13 21.20 7.17
C ASN A 557 10.93 21.98 7.76
N ARG A 558 11.19 22.84 8.77
CA ARG A 558 10.23 23.72 9.48
C ARG A 558 9.12 22.98 10.21
N ASP A 559 9.40 21.81 10.76
CA ASP A 559 8.47 21.05 11.59
C ASP A 559 8.51 21.47 13.08
N GLY A 560 9.41 22.39 13.43
CA GLY A 560 9.56 22.96 14.76
C GLY A 560 10.63 22.28 15.63
N THR A 561 11.29 21.23 15.13
CA THR A 561 12.35 20.51 15.86
C THR A 561 13.52 20.14 14.94
N VAL A 562 14.74 20.51 15.33
CA VAL A 562 15.95 20.14 14.59
C VAL A 562 16.25 18.66 14.78
N ASP A 563 16.12 17.84 13.74
CA ASP A 563 16.38 16.41 13.78
C ASP A 563 17.08 15.85 12.53
N ILE A 564 17.08 14.53 12.39
CA ILE A 564 17.76 13.85 11.29
C ILE A 564 17.15 14.15 9.93
N LEU A 565 15.90 14.57 9.88
CA LEU A 565 15.23 15.00 8.67
C LEU A 565 15.82 16.33 8.17
N ASP A 566 16.23 17.23 9.06
CA ASP A 566 16.91 18.48 8.68
C ASP A 566 18.29 18.23 8.10
N VAL A 567 19.04 17.30 8.71
CA VAL A 567 20.35 16.87 8.18
C VAL A 567 20.19 16.14 6.87
N SER A 568 19.16 15.29 6.73
CA SER A 568 18.90 14.57 5.49
C SER A 568 18.50 15.52 4.36
N LEU A 569 17.75 16.58 4.70
CA LEU A 569 17.33 17.62 3.78
C LEU A 569 18.51 18.53 3.37
N ALA A 570 19.38 18.90 4.32
CA ALA A 570 20.60 19.64 4.02
C ALA A 570 21.62 18.80 3.24
N ALA A 571 21.82 17.54 3.62
CA ALA A 571 22.74 16.63 2.93
C ALA A 571 22.26 16.30 1.51
N GLY A 572 20.94 16.32 1.26
CA GLY A 572 20.37 16.22 -0.08
C GLY A 572 20.75 17.37 -1.01
N ASN A 573 21.18 18.50 -0.46
CA ASN A 573 21.65 19.69 -1.17
C ASN A 573 23.16 19.91 -1.02
N PHE A 574 23.91 18.92 -0.54
CA PHE A 574 25.34 19.01 -0.27
C PHE A 574 26.15 19.21 -1.56
N ASN A 575 26.79 20.38 -1.70
CA ASN A 575 27.47 20.77 -2.94
C ASN A 575 29.01 20.79 -2.82
N GLY A 576 29.57 20.20 -1.77
CA GLY A 576 31.02 20.23 -1.53
C GLY A 576 31.78 19.08 -2.19
N LEU A 577 32.17 19.21 -3.47
CA LEU A 577 33.40 18.65 -4.04
C LEU A 577 33.74 19.34 -5.39
N ASP A 578 34.56 20.40 -5.31
CA ASP A 578 35.62 20.70 -6.29
C ASP A 578 36.94 20.93 -5.54
#